data_AF-A0A3N5MVM5-F1
#
_entry.id   AF-A0A3N5MVM5-F1
#
_cell.length_a   1.000
_cell.length_b   1.000
_cell.length_c   1.000
_cell.angle_alpha   90.00
_cell.angle_beta   90.00
_cell.angle_gamma   90.00
#
_symmetry.space_group_name_H-M   'P 1'
#
loop_
_entity.id
_entity.type
_entity.pdbx_description
1 polymer ?
#
loop_
_entity_poly.entity_id
_entity_poly.type
_entity_poly.pdbx_seq_one_letter_code
_entity_poly.pdbx_strand_id
1 'polypeptide(L)'
;MSGGVMTIVKRELAGYFVSPVAYVFLVIFLLLAGFFTFTVGNFFERGEASLVSFFTWHPWLYLFLVPAVGMRLWSEERRLGTM
;
A
#
# COMPACT_ATOMS: atom_id res chain seq x y z
N MET A 1 15.93 19.78 -25.94
CA MET A 1 16.60 19.32 -24.72
C MET A 1 15.52 18.94 -23.70
N SER A 2 15.09 17.68 -23.62
CA SER A 2 14.11 17.21 -22.61
C SER A 2 13.84 15.69 -22.62
N GLY A 3 14.29 14.93 -23.63
CA GLY A 3 13.99 13.49 -23.72
C GLY A 3 14.70 12.58 -22.70
N GLY A 4 15.86 12.99 -22.18
CA GLY A 4 16.65 12.16 -21.25
C GLY A 4 15.99 12.00 -19.87
N VAL A 5 15.38 13.07 -19.35
CA VAL A 5 14.70 13.03 -18.03
C VAL A 5 13.53 12.07 -18.06
N MET A 6 12.73 12.07 -19.13
CA MET A 6 11.60 11.15 -19.28
C MET A 6 12.05 9.68 -19.33
N THR A 7 13.16 9.37 -19.99
CA THR A 7 13.74 8.02 -20.06
C THR A 7 14.26 7.55 -18.71
N ILE A 8 14.93 8.43 -17.96
CA ILE A 8 15.43 8.12 -16.62
C ILE A 8 14.26 7.92 -15.65
N VAL A 9 13.27 8.81 -15.66
CA VAL A 9 12.05 8.70 -14.83
C VAL A 9 11.28 7.41 -15.14
N LYS A 10 11.15 7.00 -16.41
CA LYS A 10 10.53 5.71 -16.76
C LYS A 10 11.32 4.51 -16.23
N ARG A 11 12.65 4.56 -16.31
CA ARG A 11 13.53 3.47 -15.85
C ARG A 11 13.52 3.36 -14.32
N GLU A 12 13.55 4.49 -13.63
CA GLU A 12 13.43 4.60 -12.17
C GLU A 12 12.05 4.15 -11.68
N LEU A 13 10.96 4.64 -12.30
CA LEU A 13 9.60 4.20 -11.97
C LEU A 13 9.42 2.70 -12.21
N ALA A 14 9.93 2.16 -13.33
CA ALA A 14 9.90 0.73 -13.57
C ALA A 14 10.71 -0.04 -12.52
N GLY A 15 11.86 0.47 -12.06
CA GLY A 15 12.64 -0.12 -10.98
C GLY A 15 11.92 -0.09 -9.62
N TYR A 16 11.27 1.02 -9.29
CA TYR A 16 10.50 1.19 -8.04
C TYR A 16 9.26 0.30 -7.98
N PHE A 17 8.52 0.19 -9.09
CA PHE A 17 7.34 -0.69 -9.18
C PHE A 17 7.71 -2.17 -9.33
N VAL A 18 8.97 -2.53 -9.61
CA VAL A 18 9.44 -3.93 -9.67
C VAL A 18 9.80 -4.50 -8.29
N SER A 19 9.64 -3.72 -7.22
CA SER A 19 9.76 -4.24 -5.86
C SER A 19 8.60 -5.24 -5.58
N PRO A 20 8.85 -6.57 -5.50
CA PRO A 20 7.79 -7.55 -5.24
C PRO A 20 7.09 -7.29 -3.88
N VAL A 21 7.74 -6.53 -3.02
CA VAL A 21 7.23 -6.03 -1.73
C VAL A 21 5.99 -5.17 -1.89
N ALA A 22 6.02 -4.22 -2.82
CA ALA A 22 4.94 -3.26 -3.02
C ALA A 22 3.65 -3.97 -3.46
N TYR A 23 3.79 -5.00 -4.30
CA TYR A 23 2.69 -5.85 -4.70
C TYR A 23 2.12 -6.68 -3.54
N VAL A 24 2.98 -7.31 -2.73
CA VAL A 24 2.52 -8.05 -1.54
C VAL A 24 1.78 -7.13 -0.58
N PHE A 25 2.31 -5.93 -0.36
CA PHE A 25 1.65 -4.91 0.46
C PHE A 25 0.27 -4.53 -0.09
N LEU A 26 0.16 -4.23 -1.39
CA LEU A 26 -1.11 -3.88 -2.02
C LEU A 26 -2.15 -4.99 -1.90
N VAL A 27 -1.75 -6.25 -2.11
CA VAL A 27 -2.64 -7.41 -1.97
C VAL A 27 -3.15 -7.54 -0.54
N ILE A 28 -2.25 -7.46 0.46
CA ILE A 28 -2.63 -7.52 1.88
C ILE A 28 -3.55 -6.35 2.25
N PHE A 29 -3.22 -5.14 1.81
CA PHE A 29 -4.04 -3.96 2.05
C PHE A 29 -5.45 -4.11 1.47
N LEU A 30 -5.58 -4.57 0.22
CA LEU A 30 -6.88 -4.81 -0.43
C LEU A 30 -7.69 -5.87 0.30
N LEU A 31 -7.06 -6.98 0.71
CA LEU A 31 -7.73 -8.05 1.45
C LEU A 31 -8.24 -7.55 2.81
N LEU A 32 -7.42 -6.82 3.57
CA LEU A 32 -7.81 -6.27 4.85
C LEU A 32 -8.90 -5.19 4.70
N ALA A 33 -8.72 -4.24 3.78
CA ALA A 33 -9.70 -3.19 3.52
C ALA A 33 -11.06 -3.77 3.12
N GLY A 34 -11.08 -4.78 2.25
CA GLY A 34 -12.28 -5.52 1.89
C GLY A 34 -12.88 -6.25 3.07
N PHE A 35 -12.08 -7.02 3.82
CA PHE A 35 -12.56 -7.79 4.97
C PHE A 35 -13.19 -6.90 6.04
N PHE A 36 -12.52 -5.81 6.43
CA PHE A 36 -13.05 -4.87 7.42
C PHE A 36 -14.29 -4.13 6.92
N THR A 37 -14.37 -3.80 5.63
CA THR A 37 -15.54 -3.11 5.07
C THR A 37 -16.73 -4.05 4.97
N PHE A 38 -16.56 -5.24 4.40
CA PHE A 38 -17.65 -6.17 4.10
C PHE A 38 -18.07 -7.03 5.29
N THR A 39 -17.11 -7.51 6.09
CA THR A 39 -17.37 -8.42 7.21
C THR A 39 -17.56 -7.65 8.52
N VAL A 40 -16.57 -6.87 8.96
CA VAL A 40 -16.63 -6.15 10.26
C VAL A 40 -17.60 -4.97 10.19
N GLY A 41 -17.67 -4.32 9.03
CA GLY A 41 -18.62 -3.25 8.79
C GLY A 41 -20.04 -3.72 8.55
N ASN A 42 -20.35 -5.03 8.45
CA ASN A 42 -21.70 -5.49 8.09
C ASN A 42 -22.30 -4.71 6.90
N PHE A 43 -21.48 -4.45 5.86
CA PHE A 43 -21.87 -3.63 4.72
C PHE A 43 -23.12 -4.19 4.03
N PHE A 44 -23.21 -5.52 3.91
CA PHE A 44 -24.35 -6.19 3.30
C PHE A 44 -25.60 -6.20 4.19
N GLU A 45 -25.46 -6.28 5.52
CA GLU A 45 -26.60 -6.28 6.45
C GLU A 45 -27.18 -4.88 6.65
N ARG A 46 -26.38 -3.83 6.49
CA ARG A 46 -26.85 -2.45 6.62
C ARG A 46 -27.77 -2.00 5.48
N GLY A 47 -27.78 -2.70 4.34
CA GLY A 47 -28.65 -2.36 3.20
C GLY A 47 -28.40 -0.96 2.59
N GLU A 48 -27.30 -0.30 2.98
CA GLU A 48 -26.92 1.03 2.53
C GLU A 48 -25.64 0.98 1.69
N ALA A 49 -25.63 1.64 0.53
CA ALA A 49 -24.43 1.82 -0.30
C ALA A 49 -23.49 2.91 0.27
N SER A 50 -23.28 2.87 1.58
CA SER A 50 -22.51 3.85 2.34
C SER A 50 -21.08 3.35 2.52
N LEU A 51 -20.10 4.12 2.01
CA LEU A 51 -18.67 3.85 2.20
C LEU A 51 -18.16 4.29 3.58
N VAL A 52 -19.04 4.65 4.52
CA VAL A 52 -18.62 5.18 5.84
C VAL A 52 -17.71 4.20 6.57
N SER A 53 -18.04 2.90 6.61
CA SER A 53 -17.15 1.93 7.27
C SER A 53 -15.84 1.70 6.57
N PHE A 54 -15.78 1.86 5.24
CA PHE A 54 -14.51 1.85 4.53
C PHE A 54 -13.62 2.98 5.08
N PHE A 55 -14.10 4.22 5.08
CA PHE A 55 -13.34 5.37 5.59
C PHE A 55 -13.04 5.30 7.09
N THR A 56 -13.90 4.68 7.91
CA THR A 56 -13.63 4.50 9.34
C THR A 56 -12.45 3.55 9.57
N TRP A 57 -12.34 2.46 8.82
CA TRP A 57 -11.29 1.46 8.99
C TRP A 57 -9.97 1.83 8.28
N HIS A 58 -10.01 2.71 7.28
CA HIS A 58 -8.83 3.14 6.52
C HIS A 58 -7.69 3.71 7.40
N PRO A 59 -7.93 4.67 8.30
CA PRO A 59 -6.89 5.21 9.18
C PRO A 59 -6.23 4.15 10.06
N TRP A 60 -7.01 3.21 10.59
CA TRP A 60 -6.50 2.12 11.43
C TRP A 60 -5.60 1.16 10.65
N LEU A 61 -6.01 0.82 9.43
CA LEU A 61 -5.20 -0.01 8.54
C LEU A 61 -3.88 0.68 8.22
N TYR A 62 -3.90 1.98 7.87
CA TYR A 62 -2.68 2.74 7.58
C TYR A 62 -1.77 2.86 8.80
N LEU A 63 -2.32 3.05 10.00
CA LEU A 63 -1.52 3.14 11.22
C LEU A 63 -0.68 1.88 11.48
N PHE A 64 -1.16 0.70 11.09
CA PHE A 64 -0.40 -0.55 11.18
C PHE A 64 0.47 -0.83 9.94
N LEU A 65 -0.06 -0.55 8.76
CA LEU A 65 0.56 -0.90 7.49
C LEU A 65 1.70 0.05 7.10
N VAL A 66 1.59 1.34 7.39
CA VAL A 66 2.64 2.34 7.12
C VAL A 66 3.94 2.01 7.88
N PRO A 67 3.96 1.77 9.20
CA PRO A 67 5.18 1.39 9.88
C PRO A 67 5.70 0.02 9.43
N ALA A 68 4.83 -0.93 9.08
CA ALA A 68 5.26 -2.24 8.56
C ALA A 68 6.02 -2.10 7.22
N VAL A 69 5.57 -1.22 6.33
CA VAL A 69 6.28 -0.89 5.08
C VAL A 69 7.55 -0.13 5.36
N GLY A 70 7.52 0.87 6.24
CA GLY A 70 8.67 1.71 6.58
C GLY A 70 9.81 0.92 7.24
N MET A 71 9.49 0.02 8.17
CA MET A 71 10.48 -0.87 8.81
C MET A 71 11.13 -1.81 7.81
N ARG A 72 10.37 -2.27 6.80
CA ARG A 72 10.91 -3.10 5.74
C ARG A 72 11.85 -2.32 4.82
N LEU A 73 11.46 -1.12 4.41
CA LEU A 73 12.32 -0.25 3.59
C LEU A 73 13.64 0.03 4.31
N TRP A 74 13.55 0.38 5.61
CA TRP A 74 14.70 0.58 6.48
C TRP A 74 15.56 -0.68 6.66
N SER A 75 14.93 -1.86 6.76
CA SER A 75 15.62 -3.14 6.86
C SER A 75 16.31 -3.53 5.55
N GLU A 76 15.74 -3.17 4.39
CA GLU A 76 16.35 -3.43 3.09
C GLU A 76 17.54 -2.49 2.84
N GLU A 77 17.47 -1.23 3.26
CA GLU A 77 18.61 -0.30 3.30
C GLU A 77 19.73 -0.79 4.21
N ARG A 78 19.40 -1.24 5.44
CA ARG A 78 20.41 -1.83 6.33
C ARG A 78 21.04 -3.11 5.79
N ARG A 79 20.31 -3.91 5.01
CA ARG A 79 20.81 -5.17 4.42
C ARG A 79 21.72 -4.93 3.22
N LEU A 80 21.53 -3.83 2.49
CA LEU A 80 22.34 -3.46 1.32
C LEU A 80 23.69 -2.81 1.69
N GLY A 81 23.93 -2.52 2.97
CA GLY A 81 25.25 -2.12 3.47
C GLY A 81 25.69 -0.69 3.10
N THR A 82 24.79 0.11 2.54
CA THR A 82 25.03 1.53 2.26
C THR A 82 24.60 2.36 3.47
N MET A 83 25.49 2.50 4.47
CA MET A 83 25.57 3.80 5.16
C MET A 83 26.23 4.81 4.24
#